data_AF-A0A7Y3JFZ1-F1
#
_entry.id   AF-A0A7Y3JFZ1-F1
#
_cell.length_a   1.000
_cell.length_b   1.000
_cell.length_c   1.000
_cell.angle_alpha   90.00
_cell.angle_beta   90.00
_cell.angle_gamma   90.00
#
_symmetry.space_group_name_H-M   'P 1'
#
loop_
_entity.id
_entity.type
_entity.pdbx_description
1 polymer ?
#
loop_
_entity_poly.entity_id
_entity_poly.type
_entity_poly.pdbx_seq_one_letter_code
_entity_poly.pdbx_strand_id
1 'polypeptide(L)'
;MNTTNSILYHLDNDFIRPVRDPLWKHIYLTPALERALHSAPFVRLARLRQLGLAVQVYPGATHSRANHSLGVFHLAKRIIQTLVRSPFYPGHLTLEGVQAFL
;
A
#
# COMPACT_ATOMS: atom_id res chain seq x y z
N MET A 1 -12.44 9.25 21.59
CA MET A 1 -12.02 9.95 20.36
C MET A 1 -13.12 9.78 19.32
N ASN A 2 -13.42 10.80 18.49
CA ASN A 2 -14.33 10.62 17.36
C ASN A 2 -13.73 9.62 16.35
N THR A 3 -14.55 8.85 15.62
CA THR A 3 -14.14 7.83 14.64
C THR A 3 -13.13 8.38 13.65
N THR A 4 -13.38 9.57 13.09
CA THR A 4 -12.47 10.28 12.17
C THR A 4 -11.09 10.52 12.77
N ASN A 5 -11.01 10.92 14.04
CA ASN A 5 -9.73 11.17 14.71
C ASN A 5 -8.94 9.86 14.89
N SER A 6 -9.63 8.75 15.15
CA SER A 6 -9.00 7.44 15.28
C SER A 6 -8.44 6.95 13.95
N ILE A 7 -9.17 7.19 12.85
CA ILE A 7 -8.70 6.89 11.48
C ILE A 7 -7.48 7.72 11.13
N LEU A 8 -7.53 9.04 11.36
CA LEU A 8 -6.39 9.92 11.09
C LEU A 8 -5.16 9.53 11.92
N TYR A 9 -5.36 9.22 13.21
CA TYR A 9 -4.29 8.74 14.07
C TYR A 9 -3.63 7.48 13.50
N HIS A 10 -4.42 6.48 13.10
CA HIS A 10 -3.91 5.26 12.47
C HIS A 10 -3.12 5.56 11.18
N LEU A 11 -3.68 6.35 10.27
CA LEU A 11 -3.06 6.66 8.97
C LEU A 11 -1.74 7.42 9.09
N ASP A 12 -1.60 8.25 10.13
CA ASP A 12 -0.45 9.11 10.35
C ASP A 12 0.64 8.43 11.20
N ASN A 13 0.28 7.57 12.14
CA ASN A 13 1.22 7.06 13.15
C ASN A 13 1.60 5.58 13.00
N ASP A 14 0.75 4.73 12.41
CA ASP A 14 0.99 3.28 12.45
C ASP A 14 1.92 2.78 11.34
N PHE A 15 2.12 3.59 10.30
CA PHE A 15 2.91 3.24 9.12
C PHE A 15 4.35 3.76 9.27
N ILE A 16 5.19 2.99 9.96
CA ILE A 16 6.56 3.40 10.35
C ILE A 16 7.67 2.62 9.65
N ARG A 17 7.35 1.54 8.93
CA ARG A 17 8.35 0.67 8.30
C ARG A 17 8.60 1.08 6.85
N PRO A 18 9.76 1.63 6.50
CA PRO A 18 10.02 2.09 5.15
C PRO A 18 10.43 0.94 4.21
N VAL A 19 9.86 0.94 3.01
CA VAL A 19 10.33 0.17 1.85
C VAL A 19 10.73 1.15 0.76
N ARG A 20 11.91 0.95 0.17
CA ARG A 20 12.37 1.76 -0.95
C ARG A 20 11.76 1.28 -2.26
N ASP A 21 11.07 2.19 -2.93
CA ASP A 21 10.44 1.96 -4.22
C ASP A 21 11.00 2.98 -5.25
N PRO A 22 11.34 2.56 -6.48
CA PRO A 22 11.93 3.45 -7.47
C PRO A 22 10.97 4.53 -7.99
N LEU A 23 9.65 4.32 -7.90
CA LEU A 23 8.63 5.28 -8.34
C LEU A 23 8.20 6.19 -7.18
N TRP A 24 7.89 5.59 -6.02
CA TRP A 24 7.31 6.29 -4.86
C TRP A 24 8.33 6.71 -3.80
N LYS A 25 9.61 6.40 -3.98
CA LYS A 25 10.72 6.61 -3.04
C LYS A 25 10.56 5.80 -1.75
N HIS A 26 9.76 6.27 -0.80
CA HIS A 26 9.50 5.55 0.45
C HIS A 26 8.03 5.20 0.53
N ILE A 27 7.74 3.91 0.64
CA ILE A 27 6.42 3.38 0.98
C ILE A 27 6.49 2.93 2.43
N TYR A 28 5.62 3.48 3.28
CA TYR A 28 5.60 3.14 4.70
C TYR A 28 4.51 2.12 5.01
N LEU A 29 4.87 1.08 5.76
CA LEU A 29 4.03 -0.04 6.13
C LEU A 29 3.83 -0.10 7.65
N THR A 30 2.74 -0.74 8.07
CA THR A 30 2.61 -1.19 9.45
C THR A 30 3.51 -2.43 9.68
N PRO A 31 3.90 -2.74 10.92
CA PRO A 31 4.62 -3.98 11.22
C PRO A 31 3.87 -5.25 10.78
N ALA A 32 2.53 -5.22 10.75
CA ALA A 32 1.73 -6.35 10.28
C ALA A 32 1.84 -6.53 8.75
N LEU A 33 1.75 -5.45 7.99
CA LEU A 33 1.91 -5.48 6.53
C LEU A 33 3.33 -5.87 6.13
N GLU A 34 4.35 -5.38 6.83
CA GLU A 34 5.74 -5.81 6.63
C GLU A 34 5.88 -7.34 6.78
N ARG A 35 5.30 -7.95 7.82
CA ARG A 35 5.27 -9.41 7.96
C ARG A 35 4.53 -10.10 6.83
N ALA A 36 3.44 -9.52 6.33
CA ALA A 36 2.69 -10.07 5.20
C ALA A 36 3.54 -10.12 3.91
N LEU A 37 4.48 -9.18 3.71
CA LEU A 37 5.40 -9.21 2.57
C LEU A 37 6.33 -10.44 2.59
N HIS A 38 6.63 -10.97 3.77
CA HIS A 38 7.46 -12.16 3.94
C HIS A 38 6.68 -13.46 3.86
N SER A 39 5.35 -13.40 3.68
CA SER A 39 4.52 -14.59 3.52
C SER A 39 4.79 -15.29 2.18
N ALA A 40 4.65 -16.62 2.15
CA ALA A 40 4.81 -17.40 0.92
C ALA A 40 3.92 -16.92 -0.24
N PRO A 41 2.63 -16.56 -0.03
CA PRO A 41 1.79 -16.01 -1.10
C PRO A 41 2.34 -14.70 -1.69
N PHE A 42 2.87 -13.80 -0.86
CA PHE A 42 3.41 -12.53 -1.35
C PHE A 42 4.75 -12.71 -2.06
N VAL A 43 5.66 -13.52 -1.50
CA VAL A 43 6.95 -13.85 -2.12
C VAL A 43 6.77 -14.49 -3.50
N ARG A 44 5.68 -15.25 -3.72
CA ARG A 44 5.34 -15.77 -5.05
C ARG A 44 5.16 -14.65 -6.08
N LEU A 45 4.58 -13.51 -5.71
CA LEU A 45 4.41 -12.35 -6.60
C LEU A 45 5.74 -11.75 -7.05
N ALA A 46 6.81 -11.90 -6.25
CA ALA A 46 8.15 -11.43 -6.62
C ALA A 46 8.74 -12.21 -7.81
N ARG A 47 8.24 -13.42 -8.08
CA ARG A 47 8.66 -14.27 -9.19
C ARG A 47 7.81 -14.08 -10.46
N LEU A 48 6.69 -13.35 -10.36
CA LEU A 48 5.78 -13.10 -11.48
C LEU A 48 6.11 -11.75 -12.12
N ARG A 49 6.58 -11.75 -13.37
CA ARG A 49 6.80 -10.52 -14.14
C ARG A 49 5.46 -9.83 -14.39
N GLN A 50 5.42 -8.51 -14.24
CA GLN A 50 4.19 -7.73 -14.48
C GLN A 50 3.71 -7.90 -15.93
N LEU A 51 4.64 -7.79 -16.90
CA LEU A 51 4.37 -7.84 -18.34
C LEU A 51 4.76 -9.17 -19.00
N GLY A 52 4.94 -10.23 -18.21
CA GLY A 52 5.25 -11.58 -18.73
C GLY A 52 6.50 -11.60 -19.61
N LEU A 53 6.35 -12.10 -20.85
CA LEU A 53 7.44 -12.27 -21.82
C LEU A 53 7.93 -10.96 -22.45
N ALA A 54 7.26 -9.83 -22.20
CA ALA A 54 7.67 -8.54 -22.76
C ALA A 54 9.13 -8.17 -22.42
N VAL A 55 9.69 -8.72 -21.34
CA VAL A 55 11.11 -8.56 -20.98
C VAL A 55 12.08 -9.03 -22.08
N GLN A 56 11.67 -9.96 -22.95
CA GLN A 56 12.48 -10.45 -24.08
C GLN A 56 12.62 -9.42 -25.21
N VAL A 57 11.70 -8.45 -25.29
CA VAL A 57 11.73 -7.34 -26.26
C VAL A 57 12.17 -6.05 -25.59
N TYR A 58 11.74 -5.83 -24.34
CA TYR A 58 12.02 -4.65 -23.54
C TYR A 58 12.82 -5.05 -22.30
N PRO A 59 14.17 -5.03 -22.34
CA PRO A 59 14.99 -5.55 -21.24
C PRO A 59 14.80 -4.78 -19.91
N GLY A 60 14.27 -3.56 -19.95
CA GLY A 60 13.90 -2.78 -18.75
C GLY A 60 12.58 -3.21 -18.09
N ALA A 61 11.76 -4.06 -18.73
CA ALA A 61 10.48 -4.54 -18.19
C ALA A 61 10.66 -5.63 -17.10
N THR A 62 11.54 -5.37 -16.13
CA THR A 62 11.96 -6.33 -15.10
C THR A 62 11.05 -6.35 -13.87
N HIS A 63 10.15 -5.38 -13.73
CA HIS A 63 9.25 -5.23 -12.60
C HIS A 63 8.34 -6.47 -12.39
N SER A 64 8.07 -6.77 -11.12
CA SER A 64 7.30 -7.94 -10.69
C SER A 64 5.94 -7.53 -10.13
N ARG A 65 5.02 -8.48 -10.01
CA ARG A 65 3.70 -8.24 -9.40
C ARG A 65 3.84 -7.77 -7.95
N ALA A 66 4.87 -8.20 -7.22
CA ALA A 66 5.10 -7.78 -5.83
C ALA A 66 5.35 -6.27 -5.71
N ASN A 67 6.27 -5.69 -6.51
CA ASN A 67 6.54 -4.26 -6.43
C ASN A 67 5.35 -3.42 -6.93
N HIS A 68 4.64 -3.90 -7.94
CA HIS A 68 3.40 -3.28 -8.37
C HIS A 68 2.34 -3.28 -7.25
N SER A 69 2.15 -4.40 -6.54
CA SER A 69 1.22 -4.49 -5.40
C SER A 69 1.57 -3.52 -4.26
N LEU A 70 2.86 -3.32 -3.97
CA LEU A 70 3.29 -2.28 -3.01
C LEU A 70 2.88 -0.87 -3.47
N GLY A 71 3.04 -0.57 -4.75
CA GLY A 71 2.59 0.69 -5.33
C GLY A 71 1.07 0.88 -5.26
N VAL A 72 0.29 -0.17 -5.50
CA VAL A 72 -1.18 -0.15 -5.37
C VAL A 72 -1.58 0.14 -3.93
N PHE A 73 -0.99 -0.55 -2.95
CA PHE A 73 -1.21 -0.29 -1.54
C PHE A 73 -0.87 1.17 -1.16
N HIS A 74 0.27 1.68 -1.62
CA HIS A 74 0.68 3.06 -1.36
C HIS A 74 -0.37 4.07 -1.86
N LEU A 75 -0.87 3.86 -3.08
CA LEU A 75 -1.89 4.72 -3.66
C LEU A 75 -3.23 4.60 -2.93
N ALA A 76 -3.65 3.37 -2.58
CA ALA A 76 -4.86 3.11 -1.82
C ALA A 76 -4.87 3.85 -0.48
N LYS A 77 -3.75 3.79 0.27
CA LYS A 77 -3.57 4.55 1.51
C LYS A 77 -3.70 6.06 1.27
N ARG A 78 -3.04 6.60 0.25
CA ARG A 78 -3.10 8.03 -0.09
C ARG A 78 -4.50 8.49 -0.46
N ILE A 79 -5.26 7.66 -1.16
CA ILE A 79 -6.67 7.92 -1.49
C ILE A 79 -7.47 8.05 -0.19
N ILE A 80 -7.39 7.07 0.71
CA ILE A 80 -8.11 7.12 2.01
C ILE A 80 -7.68 8.35 2.81
N GLN A 81 -6.38 8.62 2.92
CA GLN A 81 -5.88 9.80 3.63
C GLN A 81 -6.45 11.10 3.06
N THR A 82 -6.52 11.22 1.74
CA THR A 82 -7.07 12.40 1.06
C THR A 82 -8.57 12.52 1.29
N LEU A 83 -9.31 11.40 1.20
CA LEU A 83 -10.75 11.35 1.43
C LEU A 83 -11.11 11.76 2.86
N VAL A 84 -10.43 11.22 3.87
CA VAL A 84 -10.73 11.49 5.29
C VAL A 84 -10.36 12.93 5.69
N ARG A 85 -9.33 13.51 5.06
CA ARG A 85 -8.92 14.91 5.28
C ARG A 85 -9.74 15.92 4.49
N SER A 86 -10.57 15.48 3.56
CA SER A 86 -11.42 16.35 2.76
C SER A 86 -12.47 17.03 3.65
N PRO A 87 -12.74 18.34 3.47
CA PRO A 87 -13.84 19.01 4.18
C PRO A 87 -15.22 18.45 3.77
N PHE A 88 -15.29 17.75 2.63
CA PHE A 88 -16.52 17.10 2.14
C PHE A 88 -16.65 15.65 2.60
N TYR A 89 -15.79 15.19 3.51
CA TYR A 89 -15.85 13.82 4.03
C TYR A 89 -17.14 13.59 4.84
N PRO A 90 -18.01 12.63 4.48
CA PRO A 90 -19.30 12.49 5.14
C PRO A 90 -19.25 11.78 6.50
N GLY A 91 -18.08 11.33 6.97
CA GLY A 91 -17.94 10.70 8.29
C GLY A 91 -18.40 9.25 8.40
N HIS A 92 -18.62 8.54 7.30
CA HIS A 92 -19.20 7.18 7.30
C HIS A 92 -18.17 6.04 7.28
N LEU A 93 -16.87 6.31 7.15
CA LEU A 93 -15.86 5.24 7.21
C LEU A 93 -15.61 4.86 8.66
N THR A 94 -15.37 3.57 8.89
CA THR A 94 -14.97 3.03 10.18
C THR A 94 -13.47 2.77 10.19
N LEU A 95 -12.87 2.76 11.38
CA LEU A 95 -11.46 2.38 11.53
C LEU A 95 -11.23 0.95 11.04
N GLU A 96 -12.12 0.03 11.42
CA GLU A 96 -12.07 -1.36 10.97
C GLU A 96 -12.16 -1.48 9.45
N GLY A 97 -13.06 -0.73 8.80
CA GLY A 97 -13.19 -0.74 7.34
C GLY A 97 -11.94 -0.21 6.63
N VAL A 98 -11.31 0.83 7.19
CA VAL A 98 -10.02 1.34 6.69
C VAL A 98 -8.91 0.30 6.85
N GLN A 99 -8.83 -0.35 8.00
CA GLN A 99 -7.83 -1.39 8.29
C GLN A 99 -8.05 -2.68 7.48
N ALA A 100 -9.30 -3.03 7.18
CA ALA A 100 -9.61 -4.20 6.37
C ALA A 100 -9.30 -3.95 4.88
N PHE A 101 -9.45 -2.71 4.42
CA PHE A 101 -9.13 -2.33 3.05
C PHE A 101 -7.63 -2.15 2.79
N LEU A 102 -6.86 -1.70 3.79
CA LEU A 102 -5.42 -1.42 3.70
C LEU A 102 -4.54 -2.58 4.19
#